data_AF-A0A7S1VMG5-F1
#
_entry.id   AF-A0A7S1VMG5-F1
#
_cell.length_a   1.000
_cell.length_b   1.000
_cell.length_c   1.000
_cell.angle_alpha   90.00
_cell.angle_beta   90.00
_cell.angle_gamma   90.00
#
_symmetry.space_group_name_H-M   'P 1'
#
loop_
_entity.id
_entity.type
_entity.pdbx_description
1 polymer ?
#
loop_
_entity_poly.entity_id
_entity_poly.type
_entity_poly.pdbx_seq_one_letter_code
_entity_poly.pdbx_strand_id
1 'polypeptide(L)'
;RLYEKVVQMLKGAGIEFRREARLDVALCVGLPITLVFLPASDIAKYVGEGNVDIGITGMDIVEESQVQVDQIMELGFGKCRLCVQAPVKSEIMDVSALAGKRIVTSFPDVTRAFFKKYDDES
;
A
#
# COMPACT_ATOMS: atom_id res chain seq x y z
N ARG A 1 -0.56 -12.08 4.60
CA ARG A 1 0.92 -11.94 4.65
C ARG A 1 1.38 -10.70 5.43
N LEU A 2 0.99 -9.47 5.06
CA LEU A 2 1.32 -8.28 5.86
C LEU A 2 0.62 -8.29 7.24
N TYR A 3 -0.67 -8.61 7.23
CA TYR A 3 -1.51 -8.70 8.43
C TYR A 3 -0.86 -9.48 9.59
N GLU A 4 -0.43 -10.72 9.35
CA GLU A 4 0.16 -11.59 10.38
C GLU A 4 1.41 -10.99 11.00
N LYS A 5 2.27 -10.34 10.19
CA LYS A 5 3.48 -9.67 10.67
C LYS A 5 3.13 -8.45 11.53
N VAL A 6 2.14 -7.67 11.13
CA VAL A 6 1.64 -6.54 11.93
C VAL A 6 1.08 -7.03 13.26
N VAL A 7 0.26 -8.09 13.27
CA VAL A 7 -0.28 -8.66 14.52
C VAL A 7 0.85 -9.16 15.44
N GLN A 8 1.87 -9.82 14.90
CA GLN A 8 3.05 -10.23 15.68
C GLN A 8 3.82 -9.04 16.25
N MET A 9 4.00 -7.97 15.45
CA MET A 9 4.66 -6.75 15.88
C MET A 9 3.88 -6.06 17.01
N LEU A 10 2.56 -5.89 16.85
CA LEU A 10 1.69 -5.30 17.88
C LEU A 10 1.76 -6.09 19.18
N LYS A 11 1.71 -7.43 19.08
CA LYS A 11 1.89 -8.31 20.25
C LYS A 11 3.26 -8.11 20.91
N GLY A 12 4.34 -8.02 20.12
CA GLY A 12 5.69 -7.74 20.61
C GLY A 12 5.83 -6.37 21.29
N ALA A 13 4.99 -5.40 20.91
CA ALA A 13 4.90 -4.09 21.52
C ALA A 13 3.95 -4.02 22.74
N GLY A 14 3.37 -5.15 23.16
CA GLY A 14 2.42 -5.19 24.28
C GLY A 14 1.01 -4.69 23.94
N ILE A 15 0.69 -4.53 22.65
CA ILE A 15 -0.64 -4.15 22.19
C ILE A 15 -1.46 -5.44 22.01
N GLU A 16 -2.25 -5.75 23.03
CA GLU A 16 -3.17 -6.88 23.04
C GLU A 16 -4.59 -6.42 22.70
N PHE A 17 -5.30 -7.19 21.88
CA PHE A 17 -6.68 -6.89 21.49
C PHE A 17 -7.48 -8.17 21.25
N ARG A 18 -8.81 -8.09 21.34
CA ARG A 18 -9.72 -9.16 20.93
C ARG A 18 -10.60 -8.67 19.80
N ARG A 19 -10.55 -9.39 18.67
CA ARG A 19 -11.38 -9.12 17.49
C ARG A 19 -12.41 -10.24 17.31
N GLU A 20 -13.68 -9.89 17.19
CA GLU A 20 -14.72 -10.82 16.76
C GLU A 20 -14.69 -10.98 15.23
N ALA A 21 -14.99 -12.18 14.72
CA ALA A 21 -14.80 -12.53 13.31
C ALA A 21 -15.61 -11.67 12.32
N ARG A 22 -16.67 -10.99 12.77
CA ARG A 22 -17.56 -10.17 11.94
C ARG A 22 -17.35 -8.67 12.11
N LEU A 23 -16.40 -8.25 12.94
CA LEU A 23 -16.15 -6.85 13.22
C LEU A 23 -14.82 -6.39 12.60
N ASP A 24 -14.83 -5.20 12.01
CA ASP A 24 -13.62 -4.53 11.50
C ASP A 24 -12.99 -3.60 12.54
N VAL A 25 -13.43 -3.73 13.80
CA VAL A 25 -12.94 -2.93 14.92
C VAL A 25 -12.61 -3.84 16.09
N ALA A 26 -11.52 -3.54 16.78
CA ALA A 26 -11.14 -4.19 18.04
C ALA A 26 -10.62 -3.17 19.06
N LEU A 27 -11.06 -3.28 20.30
CA LEU A 27 -10.54 -2.49 21.42
C LEU A 27 -9.31 -3.19 22.01
N CYS A 28 -8.27 -2.41 22.27
CA CYS A 28 -7.08 -2.89 22.96
C CYS A 28 -7.36 -3.08 24.46
N VAL A 29 -6.72 -4.08 25.06
CA VAL A 29 -6.85 -4.38 26.48
C VAL A 29 -5.95 -3.43 27.28
N GLY A 30 -6.54 -2.69 28.21
CA GLY A 30 -5.79 -1.80 29.13
C GLY A 30 -5.18 -0.57 28.48
N LEU A 31 -5.50 -0.29 27.21
CA LEU A 31 -5.02 0.87 26.46
C LEU A 31 -6.19 1.59 25.79
N PRO A 32 -6.20 2.94 25.74
CA PRO A 32 -7.23 3.71 25.03
C PRO A 32 -6.96 3.72 23.51
N ILE A 33 -6.77 2.54 22.93
CA ILE A 33 -6.45 2.34 21.51
C ILE A 33 -7.52 1.47 20.87
N THR A 34 -7.99 1.90 19.71
CA THR A 34 -8.93 1.16 18.87
C THR A 34 -8.23 0.78 17.57
N LEU A 35 -8.20 -0.52 17.25
CA LEU A 35 -7.70 -1.00 15.97
C LEU A 35 -8.86 -1.08 14.97
N VAL A 36 -8.65 -0.50 13.79
CA VAL A 36 -9.57 -0.57 12.65
C VAL A 36 -8.91 -1.40 11.55
N PHE A 37 -9.61 -2.41 11.06
CA PHE A 37 -9.11 -3.34 10.04
C PHE A 37 -9.71 -2.99 8.70
N LEU A 38 -8.95 -2.24 7.90
CA LEU A 38 -9.36 -1.78 6.58
C LEU A 38 -8.67 -2.58 5.46
N PRO A 39 -9.27 -2.63 4.26
CA PRO A 39 -8.54 -2.97 3.04
C PRO A 39 -7.31 -2.07 2.88
N ALA A 40 -6.20 -2.62 2.38
CA ALA A 40 -4.94 -1.89 2.28
C ALA A 40 -5.09 -0.58 1.49
N SER A 41 -5.87 -0.60 0.40
CA SER A 41 -6.20 0.55 -0.46
C SER A 41 -6.80 1.73 0.29
N ASP A 42 -7.51 1.45 1.39
CA ASP A 42 -8.31 2.46 2.08
C ASP A 42 -7.54 3.09 3.25
N ILE A 43 -6.48 2.42 3.75
CA ILE A 43 -5.73 2.85 4.94
C ILE A 43 -5.15 4.26 4.75
N ALA A 44 -4.49 4.54 3.63
CA ALA A 44 -3.88 5.84 3.37
C ALA A 44 -4.92 6.96 3.33
N LYS A 45 -6.08 6.68 2.72
CA LYS A 45 -7.19 7.62 2.62
C LYS A 45 -7.80 7.93 3.99
N TYR A 46 -8.06 6.92 4.80
CA TYR A 46 -8.63 7.10 6.14
C TYR A 46 -7.71 7.92 7.06
N VAL A 47 -6.39 7.74 6.93
CA VAL A 47 -5.40 8.54 7.66
C VAL A 47 -5.40 9.99 7.17
N GLY A 48 -5.30 10.21 5.85
CA GLY A 48 -5.24 11.57 5.31
C GLY A 48 -6.54 12.37 5.44
N GLU A 49 -7.69 11.70 5.54
CA GLU A 49 -8.98 12.32 5.88
C GLU A 49 -9.16 12.59 7.38
N GLY A 50 -8.25 12.11 8.23
CA GLY A 50 -8.34 12.25 9.68
C GLY A 50 -9.37 11.34 10.35
N ASN A 51 -9.87 10.33 9.64
CA ASN A 51 -10.79 9.32 10.18
C ASN A 51 -10.07 8.32 11.10
N VAL A 52 -8.75 8.17 10.93
CA VAL A 52 -7.87 7.33 11.75
C VAL A 52 -6.58 8.10 12.02
N ASP A 53 -6.07 8.02 13.25
CA ASP A 53 -4.86 8.75 13.66
C ASP A 53 -3.58 8.21 13.00
N ILE A 54 -3.44 6.87 12.91
CA ILE A 54 -2.23 6.19 12.39
C ILE A 54 -2.64 4.96 11.57
N GLY A 55 -2.00 4.79 10.40
CA GLY A 55 -2.18 3.62 9.53
C GLY A 55 -0.89 2.85 9.30
N ILE A 56 -1.02 1.53 9.09
CA ILE A 56 0.09 0.66 8.65
C ILE A 56 -0.28 0.09 7.29
N THR A 57 0.41 0.51 6.24
CA THR A 57 0.18 0.04 4.87
C THR A 57 1.48 0.00 4.06
N GLY A 58 1.40 -0.51 2.83
CA GLY A 58 2.53 -0.51 1.89
C GLY A 58 2.75 0.86 1.25
N MET A 59 4.02 1.18 0.95
CA MET A 59 4.37 2.46 0.30
C MET A 59 3.77 2.57 -1.11
N ASP A 60 3.67 1.45 -1.82
CA ASP A 60 3.00 1.35 -3.11
C ASP A 60 1.55 1.84 -3.06
N ILE A 61 0.83 1.51 -1.98
CA ILE A 61 -0.54 1.98 -1.77
C ILE A 61 -0.60 3.46 -1.39
N VAL A 62 0.37 3.95 -0.60
CA VAL A 62 0.43 5.39 -0.26
C VAL A 62 0.64 6.21 -1.52
N GLU A 63 1.64 5.84 -2.34
CA GLU A 63 1.92 6.50 -3.62
C GLU A 63 0.73 6.44 -4.57
N GLU A 64 0.05 5.29 -4.65
CA GLU A 64 -1.12 5.14 -5.51
C GLU A 64 -2.33 5.94 -5.02
N SER A 65 -2.51 6.11 -3.70
CA SER A 65 -3.67 6.81 -3.16
C SER A 65 -3.70 8.30 -3.47
N GLN A 66 -2.55 8.91 -3.79
CA GLN A 66 -2.37 10.35 -4.01
C GLN A 66 -2.81 11.23 -2.82
N VAL A 67 -2.98 10.63 -1.63
CA VAL A 67 -3.35 11.33 -0.40
C VAL A 67 -2.09 11.83 0.31
N GLN A 68 -2.17 13.03 0.88
CA GLN A 68 -1.09 13.59 1.69
C GLN A 68 -1.11 12.92 3.08
N VAL A 69 -0.10 12.11 3.36
CA VAL A 69 0.14 11.49 4.66
C VAL A 69 1.64 11.54 4.99
N ASP A 70 1.95 11.68 6.27
CA ASP A 70 3.35 11.68 6.72
C ASP A 70 3.84 10.25 6.97
N GLN A 71 4.93 9.87 6.32
CA GLN A 71 5.62 8.61 6.62
C GLN A 71 6.39 8.76 7.94
N ILE A 72 5.94 8.07 8.98
CA ILE A 72 6.56 8.12 10.31
C ILE A 72 7.74 7.13 10.43
N MET A 73 7.60 5.91 9.90
CA MET A 73 8.57 4.84 10.13
C MET A 73 8.47 3.70 9.09
N GLU A 74 9.62 3.13 8.72
CA GLU A 74 9.70 1.86 7.99
C GLU A 74 9.74 0.66 8.96
N LEU A 75 8.83 -0.31 8.79
CA LEU A 75 8.73 -1.47 9.69
C LEU A 75 9.69 -2.63 9.37
N GLY A 76 10.51 -2.50 8.32
CA GLY A 76 11.54 -3.47 7.95
C GLY A 76 11.04 -4.78 7.31
N PHE A 77 9.73 -4.94 7.11
CA PHE A 77 9.13 -6.07 6.40
C PHE A 77 8.17 -5.61 5.29
N GLY A 78 7.71 -6.54 4.46
CA GLY A 78 6.77 -6.22 3.37
C GLY A 78 7.42 -5.69 2.10
N LYS A 79 8.76 -5.80 1.98
CA LYS A 79 9.52 -5.35 0.81
C LYS A 79 8.96 -5.98 -0.47
N CYS A 80 8.50 -5.14 -1.39
CA CYS A 80 8.08 -5.49 -2.73
C CYS A 80 8.77 -4.54 -3.73
N ARG A 81 8.80 -4.94 -5.01
CA ARG A 81 9.21 -4.07 -6.10
C ARG A 81 8.12 -4.13 -7.16
N LEU A 82 7.57 -2.97 -7.50
CA LEU A 82 6.69 -2.84 -8.65
C LEU A 82 7.53 -2.84 -9.93
N CYS A 83 7.20 -3.71 -10.87
CA CYS A 83 7.96 -3.91 -12.11
C CYS A 83 7.03 -3.91 -13.32
N VAL A 84 7.47 -3.28 -14.40
CA VAL A 84 6.86 -3.45 -15.73
C VAL A 84 7.29 -4.80 -16.30
N GLN A 85 6.35 -5.56 -16.88
CA GLN A 85 6.62 -6.86 -17.49
C GLN A 85 5.96 -6.95 -18.87
N ALA A 86 6.68 -7.56 -19.81
CA ALA A 86 6.18 -7.86 -21.15
C ALA A 86 6.23 -9.38 -21.39
N PRO A 87 5.40 -9.93 -22.31
CA PRO A 87 5.46 -11.34 -22.67
C PRO A 87 6.84 -11.75 -23.16
N VAL A 88 7.34 -12.93 -22.74
CA VAL A 88 8.67 -13.44 -23.11
C VAL A 88 8.85 -13.59 -24.63
N LYS A 89 7.76 -13.83 -25.37
CA LYS A 89 7.78 -13.95 -26.84
C LYS A 89 7.73 -12.61 -27.57
N SER A 90 7.62 -11.49 -26.85
CA SER A 90 7.68 -10.17 -27.47
C SER A 90 9.13 -9.74 -27.69
N GLU A 91 9.38 -8.92 -28.71
CA GLU A 91 10.70 -8.32 -28.97
C GLU A 91 10.96 -7.07 -28.10
N ILE A 92 10.15 -6.86 -27.06
CA ILE A 92 10.22 -5.69 -26.18
C ILE A 92 11.37 -5.90 -25.21
N MET A 93 12.49 -5.23 -25.47
CA MET A 93 13.69 -5.25 -24.64
C MET A 93 13.85 -3.98 -23.79
N ASP A 94 13.12 -2.92 -24.14
CA ASP A 94 13.18 -1.63 -23.47
C ASP A 94 11.77 -1.11 -23.15
N VAL A 95 11.64 -0.38 -22.06
CA VAL A 95 10.37 0.16 -21.57
C VAL A 95 9.82 1.27 -22.46
N SER A 96 10.66 2.00 -23.19
CA SER A 96 10.24 3.00 -24.19
C SER A 96 9.40 2.39 -25.32
N ALA A 97 9.62 1.12 -25.67
CA ALA A 97 8.81 0.42 -26.66
C ALA A 97 7.35 0.19 -26.21
N LEU A 98 7.07 0.41 -24.92
CA LEU A 98 5.73 0.38 -24.34
C LEU A 98 5.06 1.76 -24.28
N ALA A 99 5.74 2.84 -24.68
CA ALA A 99 5.16 4.18 -24.76
C ALA A 99 3.95 4.20 -25.69
N GLY A 100 2.88 4.88 -25.27
CA GLY A 100 1.59 4.91 -25.97
C GLY A 100 0.86 3.56 -26.10
N LYS A 101 1.37 2.47 -25.50
CA LYS A 101 0.68 1.16 -25.48
C LYS A 101 -0.28 1.07 -24.30
N ARG A 102 -1.20 0.10 -24.38
CA ARG A 102 -2.13 -0.19 -23.29
C ARG A 102 -1.44 -1.03 -22.21
N ILE A 103 -1.36 -0.49 -21.00
CA ILE A 103 -0.84 -1.18 -19.81
C ILE A 103 -2.01 -1.57 -18.90
N VAL A 104 -2.02 -2.83 -18.43
CA VAL A 104 -2.98 -3.31 -17.43
C VAL A 104 -2.27 -3.34 -16.08
N THR A 105 -2.81 -2.62 -15.10
CA THR A 105 -2.19 -2.45 -13.78
C THR A 105 -3.27 -2.21 -12.72
N SER A 106 -2.98 -2.62 -11.48
CA SER A 106 -3.79 -2.22 -10.31
C SER A 106 -3.32 -0.90 -9.70
N PHE A 107 -2.24 -0.30 -10.23
CA PHE A 107 -1.61 0.93 -9.76
C PHE A 107 -1.60 1.98 -10.88
N PRO A 108 -2.76 2.44 -11.37
CA PRO A 108 -2.85 3.36 -12.50
C PRO A 108 -2.08 4.67 -12.31
N ASP A 109 -2.09 5.28 -11.13
CA ASP A 109 -1.46 6.59 -10.91
C ASP A 109 0.06 6.48 -10.85
N VAL A 110 0.60 5.49 -10.12
CA VAL A 110 2.03 5.19 -10.13
C VAL A 110 2.51 4.81 -11.53
N THR A 111 1.72 4.01 -12.25
CA THR A 111 2.05 3.60 -13.63
C THR A 111 2.06 4.80 -14.58
N ARG A 112 1.07 5.69 -14.49
CA ARG A 112 1.01 6.91 -15.31
C ARG A 112 2.19 7.83 -15.02
N ALA A 113 2.54 8.04 -13.75
CA ALA A 113 3.69 8.85 -13.37
C ALA A 113 5.01 8.26 -13.91
N PHE A 114 5.16 6.94 -13.87
CA PHE A 114 6.33 6.25 -14.41
C PHE A 114 6.46 6.38 -15.93
N PHE A 115 5.36 6.23 -16.67
CA PHE A 115 5.37 6.28 -18.14
C PHE A 115 5.41 7.68 -18.75
N LYS A 116 5.03 8.72 -17.98
CA LYS A 116 4.99 10.11 -18.44
C LYS A 116 6.25 10.55 -19.21
N LYS A 117 7.44 10.22 -18.69
CA LYS A 117 8.73 10.56 -19.34
C LYS A 117 8.99 9.86 -20.67
N TYR A 118 8.36 8.72 -20.94
CA TYR A 118 8.53 7.98 -22.19
C TYR A 118 7.47 8.37 -23.22
N ASP A 119 6.27 8.74 -22.76
CA ASP A 119 5.20 9.23 -23.61
C ASP A 119 5.50 10.65 -24.14
N ASP A 120 6.18 11.50 -23.37
CA ASP A 120 6.55 12.86 -23.78
C ASP A 120 7.73 12.92 -24.79
N GLU A 121 8.50 11.83 -24.91
CA GLU A 121 9.66 11.70 -25.82
C GLU A 121 9.32 11.04 -27.18
N SER A 122 8.08 10.55 -27.35
CA SER A 122 7.59 9.83 -28.54
C SER A 122 6.77 10.71 -29.47
#